data_AF-A0A843KP60-F1
#
_entry.id   AF-A0A843KP60-F1
#
_cell.length_a   1.000
_cell.length_b   1.000
_cell.length_c   1.000
_cell.angle_alpha   90.00
_cell.angle_beta   90.00
_cell.angle_gamma   90.00
#
_symmetry.space_group_name_H-M   'P 1'
#
loop_
_entity.id
_entity.type
_entity.pdbx_description
1 polymer ?
#
loop_
_entity_poly.entity_id
_entity_poly.type
_entity_poly.pdbx_seq_one_letter_code
_entity_poly.pdbx_strand_id
1 'polypeptide(L)'
;QVVRVPSIVGRVCDGGTISRHSAMQISMAFITAYRLAAGEAAIADFAFAAKHAAVVEMGTMMPARRARSPNEPGGIPFGVMADMVQSTRTKPDDPARASLEAVALAAVILDQIYLGSYMSGGVGFTQYATAAYTDNILEDYTYWAVDHIKDKYGGFCKSKPSSELIEKLGSEINSYALEMYERYPAAMEAHFGGSQRATVAAAATGIGVAFATGNANAGVNGWYLSMYQHRERLGRLGFYGYDLQDNCGAANSFSYRSDEGLPHELRGPNFPNYAMNVGHLSGYTGIAMAPHAARGDAYVCNPLIKIAFADKNLPFDFANITKEFGRGCLREFVPMGERSAIIPAK
;
A
#
# COMPACT_ATOMS: atom_id res chain seq x y z
N GLN A 1 -8.20 -22.05 -2.32
CA GLN A 1 -8.85 -21.62 -3.58
C GLN A 1 -8.71 -20.11 -3.67
N VAL A 2 -8.47 -19.55 -4.86
CA VAL A 2 -8.51 -18.10 -5.09
C VAL A 2 -9.78 -17.84 -5.89
N VAL A 3 -10.77 -17.18 -5.28
CA VAL A 3 -12.06 -16.95 -5.91
C VAL A 3 -12.18 -15.48 -6.29
N ARG A 4 -12.46 -15.22 -7.56
CA ARG A 4 -12.70 -13.87 -8.09
C ARG A 4 -14.16 -13.78 -8.52
N VAL A 5 -14.92 -12.94 -7.82
CA VAL A 5 -16.33 -12.66 -8.13
C VAL A 5 -16.39 -11.68 -9.32
N PRO A 6 -17.41 -11.74 -10.20
CA PRO A 6 -17.48 -10.85 -11.36
C PRO A 6 -17.38 -9.37 -10.98
N SER A 7 -16.58 -8.59 -11.72
CA SER A 7 -16.34 -7.17 -11.42
C SER A 7 -17.62 -6.33 -11.35
N ILE A 8 -18.64 -6.67 -12.15
CA ILE A 8 -19.95 -6.00 -12.12
C ILE A 8 -20.66 -6.19 -10.76
N VAL A 9 -20.51 -7.33 -10.10
CA VAL A 9 -21.07 -7.57 -8.76
C VAL A 9 -20.40 -6.66 -7.74
N GLY A 10 -19.07 -6.55 -7.78
CA GLY A 10 -18.34 -5.63 -6.90
C GLY A 10 -18.70 -4.15 -7.14
N ARG A 11 -18.98 -3.76 -8.39
CA ARG A 11 -19.41 -2.38 -8.73
C ARG A 11 -20.84 -2.06 -8.31
N VAL A 12 -21.73 -3.05 -8.30
CA VAL A 12 -23.16 -2.88 -7.93
C VAL A 12 -23.38 -3.05 -6.43
N CYS A 13 -22.59 -3.90 -5.78
CA CYS A 13 -22.66 -4.20 -4.36
C CYS A 13 -21.46 -3.55 -3.62
N ASP A 14 -20.75 -4.33 -2.82
CA ASP A 14 -19.63 -3.90 -1.99
C ASP A 14 -18.60 -5.03 -1.76
N GLY A 15 -17.52 -4.73 -1.04
CA GLY A 15 -16.50 -5.72 -0.67
C GLY A 15 -17.05 -6.89 0.18
N GLY A 16 -18.00 -6.61 1.07
CA GLY A 16 -18.64 -7.63 1.91
C GLY A 16 -19.40 -8.70 1.12
N THR A 17 -19.78 -8.41 -0.11
CA THR A 17 -20.44 -9.35 -1.00
C THR A 17 -19.50 -10.46 -1.47
N ILE A 18 -18.19 -10.21 -1.54
CA ILE A 18 -17.23 -11.10 -2.22
C ILE A 18 -17.10 -12.47 -1.53
N SER A 19 -16.84 -12.50 -0.22
CA SER A 19 -16.70 -13.76 0.54
C SER A 19 -18.03 -14.53 0.60
N ARG A 20 -19.15 -13.81 0.72
CA ARG A 20 -20.50 -14.40 0.72
C ARG A 20 -20.84 -15.04 -0.62
N HIS A 21 -20.65 -14.31 -1.72
CA HIS A 21 -20.89 -14.81 -3.07
C HIS A 21 -20.00 -16.01 -3.38
N SER A 22 -18.71 -15.94 -3.00
CA SER A 22 -17.78 -17.07 -3.11
C SER A 22 -18.32 -18.31 -2.40
N ALA A 23 -18.67 -18.19 -1.11
CA ALA A 23 -19.14 -19.31 -0.32
C ALA A 23 -20.42 -19.96 -0.85
N MET A 24 -21.38 -19.16 -1.36
CA MET A 24 -22.61 -19.72 -1.94
C MET A 24 -22.29 -20.62 -3.13
N GLN A 25 -21.41 -20.18 -4.03
CA GLN A 25 -21.05 -20.98 -5.21
C GLN A 25 -20.18 -22.18 -4.85
N ILE A 26 -19.29 -22.05 -3.86
CA ILE A 26 -18.52 -23.18 -3.32
C ILE A 26 -19.47 -24.25 -2.78
N SER A 27 -20.43 -23.91 -1.91
CA SER A 27 -21.37 -24.89 -1.34
C SER A 27 -22.19 -25.60 -2.42
N MET A 28 -22.70 -24.86 -3.41
CA MET A 28 -23.45 -25.46 -4.53
C MET A 28 -22.59 -26.39 -5.40
N ALA A 29 -21.32 -26.01 -5.63
CA ALA A 29 -20.37 -26.85 -6.34
C ALA A 29 -20.06 -28.13 -5.57
N PHE A 30 -19.90 -28.06 -4.24
CA PHE A 30 -19.70 -29.25 -3.40
C PHE A 30 -20.90 -30.19 -3.42
N ILE A 31 -22.12 -29.66 -3.29
CA ILE A 31 -23.36 -30.47 -3.39
C ILE A 31 -23.35 -31.27 -4.69
N THR A 32 -23.09 -30.59 -5.80
CA THR A 32 -23.12 -31.19 -7.13
C THR A 32 -21.97 -32.18 -7.35
N ALA A 33 -20.74 -31.78 -7.04
CA ALA A 33 -19.54 -32.58 -7.32
C ALA A 33 -19.44 -33.84 -6.45
N TYR A 34 -19.93 -33.77 -5.21
CA TYR A 34 -19.86 -34.89 -4.26
C TYR A 34 -21.19 -35.61 -4.05
N ARG A 35 -22.23 -35.26 -4.83
CA ARG A 35 -23.56 -35.88 -4.78
C ARG A 35 -24.18 -35.85 -3.37
N LEU A 36 -24.00 -34.73 -2.69
CA LEU A 36 -24.60 -34.52 -1.37
C LEU A 36 -26.08 -34.18 -1.52
N ALA A 37 -26.86 -34.38 -0.46
CA ALA A 37 -28.24 -33.91 -0.45
C ALA A 37 -28.26 -32.37 -0.44
N ALA A 38 -29.08 -31.79 -1.31
CA ALA A 38 -29.22 -30.34 -1.46
C ALA A 38 -29.97 -29.74 -0.25
N GLY A 39 -29.22 -29.43 0.82
CA GLY A 39 -29.74 -28.86 2.06
C GLY A 39 -29.68 -29.78 3.28
N GLU A 40 -28.82 -30.79 3.29
CA GLU A 40 -28.57 -31.59 4.50
C GLU A 40 -27.65 -30.89 5.51
N ALA A 41 -27.58 -31.40 6.75
CA ALA A 41 -26.83 -30.78 7.84
C ALA A 41 -25.36 -30.51 7.52
N ALA A 42 -24.69 -31.42 6.80
CA ALA A 42 -23.29 -31.25 6.39
C ALA A 42 -23.05 -30.01 5.53
N ILE A 43 -24.07 -29.48 4.84
CA ILE A 43 -23.96 -28.25 4.04
C ILE A 43 -23.69 -27.02 4.92
N ALA A 44 -24.16 -27.04 6.17
CA ALA A 44 -23.87 -25.97 7.13
C ALA A 44 -22.36 -25.89 7.46
N ASP A 45 -21.68 -27.03 7.56
CA ASP A 45 -20.24 -27.07 7.84
C ASP A 45 -19.42 -26.48 6.69
N PHE A 46 -19.79 -26.79 5.43
CA PHE A 46 -19.18 -26.15 4.26
C PHE A 46 -19.41 -24.64 4.24
N ALA A 47 -20.62 -24.19 4.58
CA ALA A 47 -20.93 -22.76 4.64
C ALA A 47 -20.14 -22.05 5.74
N PHE A 48 -19.98 -22.66 6.91
CA PHE A 48 -19.17 -22.11 8.00
C PHE A 48 -17.69 -22.04 7.61
N ALA A 49 -17.14 -23.10 7.03
CA ALA A 49 -15.77 -23.14 6.56
C ALA A 49 -15.49 -22.06 5.50
N ALA A 50 -16.35 -21.96 4.48
CA ALA A 50 -16.16 -21.03 3.36
C ALA A 50 -16.40 -19.55 3.73
N LYS A 51 -17.15 -19.26 4.80
CA LYS A 51 -17.48 -17.89 5.22
C LYS A 51 -16.69 -17.40 6.43
N HIS A 52 -16.13 -18.29 7.23
CA HIS A 52 -15.47 -17.94 8.50
C HIS A 52 -14.19 -18.73 8.74
N ALA A 53 -14.28 -20.06 8.87
CA ALA A 53 -13.16 -20.83 9.41
C ALA A 53 -11.91 -20.91 8.51
N ALA A 54 -12.10 -20.79 7.19
CA ALA A 54 -11.03 -20.94 6.20
C ALA A 54 -11.02 -19.82 5.13
N VAL A 55 -11.76 -18.73 5.36
CA VAL A 55 -11.74 -17.58 4.46
C VAL A 55 -10.59 -16.65 4.82
N VAL A 56 -9.86 -16.17 3.81
CA VAL A 56 -8.91 -15.07 3.95
C VAL A 56 -9.48 -13.90 3.15
N GLU A 57 -9.91 -12.87 3.87
CA GLU A 57 -10.41 -11.62 3.30
C GLU A 57 -9.23 -10.67 3.01
N MET A 58 -9.40 -9.77 2.04
CA MET A 58 -8.39 -8.78 1.67
C MET A 58 -8.26 -7.68 2.72
N GLY A 59 -9.39 -7.31 3.36
CA GLY A 59 -9.43 -6.30 4.40
C GLY A 59 -10.55 -6.55 5.38
N THR A 60 -10.38 -6.12 6.63
CA THR A 60 -11.36 -6.32 7.70
C THR A 60 -12.44 -5.24 7.72
N MET A 61 -13.56 -5.50 8.41
CA MET A 61 -14.62 -4.50 8.57
C MET A 61 -14.15 -3.28 9.38
N MET A 62 -14.76 -2.13 9.11
CA MET A 62 -14.33 -0.85 9.68
C MET A 62 -15.22 -0.38 10.86
N PRO A 63 -14.67 0.38 11.83
CA PRO A 63 -15.43 0.94 12.95
C PRO A 63 -16.57 1.86 12.52
N ALA A 64 -17.58 1.99 13.39
CA ALA A 64 -18.87 2.63 13.07
C ALA A 64 -18.79 4.03 12.42
N ARG A 65 -17.85 4.90 12.84
CA ARG A 65 -17.67 6.24 12.27
C ARG A 65 -17.36 6.22 10.76
N ARG A 66 -16.74 5.14 10.29
CA ARG A 66 -16.31 4.91 8.91
C ARG A 66 -16.75 3.51 8.46
N ALA A 67 -17.97 3.13 8.85
CA ALA A 67 -18.50 1.78 8.68
C ALA A 67 -18.40 1.33 7.23
N ARG A 68 -17.70 0.22 7.03
CA ARG A 68 -17.50 -0.44 5.74
C ARG A 68 -17.42 -1.94 5.98
N SER A 69 -17.95 -2.68 5.02
CA SER A 69 -17.89 -4.14 5.03
C SER A 69 -16.45 -4.62 4.81
N PRO A 70 -16.16 -5.92 5.00
CA PRO A 70 -14.85 -6.47 4.65
C PRO A 70 -14.49 -6.25 3.17
N ASN A 71 -13.22 -6.45 2.82
CA ASN A 71 -12.64 -6.22 1.50
C ASN A 71 -12.71 -4.78 0.98
N GLU A 72 -13.01 -3.80 1.83
CA GLU A 72 -12.90 -2.39 1.48
C GLU A 72 -11.50 -1.84 1.80
N PRO A 73 -10.99 -0.83 1.07
CA PRO A 73 -9.61 -0.36 1.18
C PRO A 73 -9.16 -0.01 2.60
N GLY A 74 -10.07 0.55 3.41
CA GLY A 74 -9.77 0.98 4.78
C GLY A 74 -9.30 -0.15 5.71
N GLY A 75 -9.69 -1.39 5.40
CA GLY A 75 -9.38 -2.58 6.17
C GLY A 75 -8.15 -3.36 5.68
N ILE A 76 -7.48 -2.92 4.61
CA ILE A 76 -6.34 -3.62 4.01
C ILE A 76 -5.04 -3.21 4.72
N PRO A 77 -4.33 -4.12 5.41
CA PRO A 77 -3.02 -3.82 6.00
C PRO A 77 -1.95 -3.52 4.95
N PHE A 78 -0.93 -2.74 5.30
CA PHE A 78 0.16 -2.37 4.39
C PHE A 78 0.91 -3.59 3.85
N GLY A 79 1.16 -4.60 4.69
CA GLY A 79 1.81 -5.83 4.26
C GLY A 79 0.97 -6.64 3.29
N VAL A 80 -0.36 -6.66 3.46
CA VAL A 80 -1.29 -7.30 2.52
C VAL A 80 -1.31 -6.54 1.19
N MET A 81 -1.35 -5.20 1.23
CA MET A 81 -1.25 -4.36 0.04
C MET A 81 0.07 -4.59 -0.71
N ALA A 82 1.19 -4.67 0.01
CA ALA A 82 2.50 -5.00 -0.56
C ALA A 82 2.52 -6.42 -1.16
N ASP A 83 1.81 -7.38 -0.56
CA ASP A 83 1.73 -8.73 -1.12
C ASP A 83 0.94 -8.84 -2.43
N MET A 84 0.00 -7.92 -2.68
CA MET A 84 -0.68 -7.82 -3.97
C MET A 84 0.29 -7.51 -5.12
N VAL A 85 1.35 -6.74 -4.85
CA VAL A 85 2.36 -6.34 -5.84
C VAL A 85 3.22 -7.52 -6.29
N GLN A 86 3.39 -7.70 -7.60
CA GLN A 86 4.11 -8.82 -8.20
C GLN A 86 5.50 -8.44 -8.74
N SER A 87 5.99 -7.23 -8.41
CA SER A 87 7.33 -6.76 -8.78
C SER A 87 8.43 -7.69 -8.24
N THR A 88 8.35 -8.11 -6.96
CA THR A 88 9.37 -8.98 -6.33
C THR A 88 9.55 -10.33 -7.02
N ARG A 89 8.52 -10.88 -7.69
CA ARG A 89 8.66 -12.14 -8.44
C ARG A 89 9.14 -11.97 -9.88
N THR A 90 9.03 -10.78 -10.46
CA THR A 90 9.33 -10.53 -11.88
C THR A 90 10.62 -9.75 -12.08
N LYS A 91 10.99 -8.93 -11.09
CA LYS A 91 12.21 -8.14 -11.01
C LYS A 91 12.84 -8.32 -9.61
N PRO A 92 13.24 -9.56 -9.24
CA PRO A 92 13.72 -9.86 -7.88
C PRO A 92 15.01 -9.13 -7.51
N ASP A 93 15.85 -8.80 -8.50
CA ASP A 93 17.14 -8.14 -8.28
C ASP A 93 17.03 -6.61 -8.06
N ASP A 94 15.81 -6.08 -8.08
CA ASP A 94 15.53 -4.65 -7.97
C ASP A 94 14.52 -4.37 -6.84
N PRO A 95 15.01 -4.34 -5.58
CA PRO A 95 14.16 -4.10 -4.42
C PRO A 95 13.59 -2.66 -4.39
N ALA A 96 14.30 -1.69 -4.98
CA ALA A 96 13.83 -0.31 -5.09
C ALA A 96 12.56 -0.24 -5.93
N ARG A 97 12.57 -0.86 -7.12
CA ARG A 97 11.38 -0.99 -7.95
C ARG A 97 10.23 -1.67 -7.21
N ALA A 98 10.49 -2.73 -6.46
CA ALA A 98 9.44 -3.41 -5.70
C ALA A 98 8.75 -2.48 -4.69
N SER A 99 9.51 -1.68 -3.94
CA SER A 99 8.96 -0.68 -3.03
C SER A 99 8.21 0.42 -3.76
N LEU A 100 8.73 0.95 -4.87
CA LEU A 100 8.09 2.01 -5.64
C LEU A 100 6.78 1.55 -6.30
N GLU A 101 6.71 0.31 -6.79
CA GLU A 101 5.48 -0.31 -7.29
C GLU A 101 4.44 -0.46 -6.17
N ALA A 102 4.88 -0.80 -4.95
CA ALA A 102 4.01 -0.85 -3.77
C ALA A 102 3.50 0.54 -3.35
N VAL A 103 4.35 1.57 -3.43
CA VAL A 103 3.93 2.97 -3.25
C VAL A 103 2.88 3.35 -4.29
N ALA A 104 3.11 3.07 -5.57
CA ALA A 104 2.20 3.43 -6.66
C ALA A 104 0.82 2.78 -6.50
N LEU A 105 0.76 1.48 -6.21
CA LEU A 105 -0.50 0.77 -5.97
C LEU A 105 -1.28 1.40 -4.81
N ALA A 106 -0.59 1.61 -3.68
CA ALA A 106 -1.20 2.17 -2.48
C ALA A 106 -1.60 3.64 -2.66
N ALA A 107 -0.87 4.44 -3.45
CA ALA A 107 -1.24 5.83 -3.75
C ALA A 107 -2.60 5.91 -4.45
N VAL A 108 -2.86 5.03 -5.43
CA VAL A 108 -4.17 5.01 -6.09
C VAL A 108 -5.25 4.44 -5.17
N ILE A 109 -5.01 3.29 -4.52
CA ILE A 109 -6.04 2.63 -3.72
C ILE A 109 -6.37 3.42 -2.44
N LEU A 110 -5.36 3.92 -1.73
CA LEU A 110 -5.51 4.52 -0.41
C LEU A 110 -5.70 6.04 -0.46
N ASP A 111 -4.98 6.77 -1.32
CA ASP A 111 -5.15 8.23 -1.39
C ASP A 111 -6.25 8.64 -2.38
N GLN A 112 -6.26 8.10 -3.60
CA GLN A 112 -7.24 8.53 -4.61
C GLN A 112 -8.63 7.90 -4.38
N ILE A 113 -8.69 6.58 -4.23
CA ILE A 113 -9.97 5.87 -4.11
C ILE A 113 -10.50 5.93 -2.68
N TYR A 114 -9.71 5.52 -1.69
CA TYR A 114 -10.21 5.46 -0.31
C TYR A 114 -10.37 6.87 0.30
N LEU A 115 -9.27 7.59 0.51
CA LEU A 115 -9.35 8.91 1.13
C LEU A 115 -10.07 9.91 0.21
N GLY A 116 -9.75 9.91 -1.09
CA GLY A 116 -10.26 10.87 -2.08
C GLY A 116 -11.68 10.62 -2.59
N SER A 117 -12.26 9.46 -2.31
CA SER A 117 -13.66 9.16 -2.67
C SER A 117 -14.45 8.58 -1.50
N TYR A 118 -14.07 7.42 -0.97
CA TYR A 118 -14.83 6.74 0.09
C TYR A 118 -15.01 7.58 1.36
N MET A 119 -13.99 8.36 1.71
CA MET A 119 -13.92 9.16 2.93
C MET A 119 -14.10 10.67 2.68
N SER A 120 -14.23 11.10 1.42
CA SER A 120 -14.45 12.50 1.06
C SER A 120 -15.30 12.63 -0.21
N GLY A 121 -14.68 12.73 -1.39
CA GLY A 121 -15.32 12.90 -2.70
C GLY A 121 -15.05 14.25 -3.37
N GLY A 122 -15.65 14.46 -4.54
CA GLY A 122 -15.47 15.67 -5.35
C GLY A 122 -14.30 15.55 -6.33
N VAL A 123 -13.51 16.62 -6.47
CA VAL A 123 -12.29 16.61 -7.31
C VAL A 123 -11.29 15.56 -6.81
N GLY A 124 -11.24 15.34 -5.50
CA GLY A 124 -10.43 14.31 -4.88
C GLY A 124 -8.94 14.67 -4.78
N PHE A 125 -8.12 13.63 -4.68
CA PHE A 125 -6.72 13.73 -4.23
C PHE A 125 -5.71 13.24 -5.28
N THR A 126 -6.03 13.46 -6.56
CA THR A 126 -5.21 12.96 -7.67
C THR A 126 -3.74 13.31 -7.51
N GLN A 127 -3.43 14.59 -7.29
CA GLN A 127 -2.05 15.07 -7.26
C GLN A 127 -1.33 14.83 -5.93
N TYR A 128 -2.04 14.57 -4.83
CA TYR A 128 -1.39 14.04 -3.62
C TYR A 128 -0.79 12.67 -3.90
N ALA A 129 -1.53 11.82 -4.62
CA ALA A 129 -1.09 10.48 -4.97
C ALA A 129 -0.05 10.45 -6.10
N THR A 130 -0.25 11.22 -7.20
CA THR A 130 0.66 11.17 -8.36
C THR A 130 2.08 11.56 -8.01
N ALA A 131 2.27 12.47 -7.05
CA ALA A 131 3.60 12.86 -6.58
C ALA A 131 4.47 11.68 -6.13
N ALA A 132 3.86 10.57 -5.71
CA ALA A 132 4.55 9.37 -5.27
C ALA A 132 4.81 8.35 -6.41
N TYR A 133 4.33 8.57 -7.62
CA TYR A 133 4.51 7.65 -8.76
C TYR A 133 4.73 8.31 -10.13
N THR A 134 4.90 9.64 -10.19
CA THR A 134 5.18 10.36 -11.44
C THR A 134 6.54 11.07 -11.40
N ASP A 135 6.99 11.46 -12.59
CA ASP A 135 8.16 12.34 -12.82
C ASP A 135 9.49 11.80 -12.30
N ASN A 136 9.52 10.53 -11.88
CA ASN A 136 10.65 9.83 -11.28
C ASN A 136 11.29 10.56 -10.09
N ILE A 137 10.58 11.47 -9.42
CA ILE A 137 11.14 12.24 -8.29
C ILE A 137 11.36 11.33 -7.08
N LEU A 138 10.34 10.58 -6.66
CA LEU A 138 10.51 9.60 -5.57
C LEU A 138 11.47 8.47 -5.99
N GLU A 139 11.45 8.10 -7.27
CA GLU A 139 12.34 7.10 -7.83
C GLU A 139 13.80 7.51 -7.66
N ASP A 140 14.17 8.72 -8.10
CA ASP A 140 15.51 9.28 -7.94
C ASP A 140 15.98 9.24 -6.48
N TYR A 141 15.17 9.74 -5.56
CA TYR A 141 15.57 9.82 -4.15
C TYR A 141 15.73 8.44 -3.51
N THR A 142 14.92 7.47 -3.94
CA THR A 142 15.00 6.08 -3.48
C THR A 142 16.24 5.40 -4.03
N TYR A 143 16.58 5.59 -5.31
CA TYR A 143 17.79 5.01 -5.90
C TYR A 143 19.06 5.67 -5.38
N TRP A 144 19.04 6.98 -5.12
CA TRP A 144 20.14 7.64 -4.43
C TRP A 144 20.40 6.99 -3.06
N ALA A 145 19.34 6.72 -2.29
CA ALA A 145 19.46 6.04 -1.01
C ALA A 145 20.05 4.62 -1.16
N VAL A 146 19.63 3.88 -2.20
CA VAL A 146 20.17 2.55 -2.50
C VAL A 146 21.68 2.59 -2.75
N ASP A 147 22.14 3.49 -3.60
CA ASP A 147 23.56 3.62 -3.93
C ASP A 147 24.36 4.07 -2.69
N HIS A 148 23.83 5.05 -1.96
CA HIS A 148 24.45 5.53 -0.72
C HIS A 148 24.59 4.45 0.35
N ILE A 149 23.59 3.58 0.50
CA ILE A 149 23.63 2.43 1.43
C ILE A 149 24.68 1.40 0.99
N LYS A 150 24.77 1.11 -0.31
CA LYS A 150 25.80 0.21 -0.86
C LYS A 150 27.21 0.76 -0.61
N ASP A 151 27.40 2.05 -0.80
CA ASP A 151 28.71 2.68 -0.70
C ASP A 151 29.17 2.94 0.74
N LYS A 152 28.26 3.32 1.63
CA LYS A 152 28.61 3.80 2.99
C LYS A 152 28.17 2.88 4.13
N TYR A 153 27.19 1.99 3.89
CA TYR A 153 26.56 1.17 4.92
C TYR A 153 26.67 -0.34 4.67
N GLY A 154 27.52 -0.74 3.71
CA GLY A 154 27.82 -2.14 3.40
C GLY A 154 26.75 -2.84 2.56
N GLY A 155 25.74 -2.10 2.07
CA GLY A 155 24.66 -2.64 1.27
C GLY A 155 23.44 -3.08 2.08
N PHE A 156 22.53 -3.77 1.40
CA PHE A 156 21.23 -4.13 1.95
C PHE A 156 21.32 -5.06 3.15
N CYS A 157 20.51 -4.76 4.16
CA CYS A 157 20.35 -5.54 5.40
C CYS A 157 21.67 -5.81 6.15
N LYS A 158 22.69 -4.96 5.96
CA LYS A 158 23.99 -5.07 6.67
C LYS A 158 24.08 -4.21 7.92
N SER A 159 23.15 -3.28 8.10
CA SER A 159 23.13 -2.40 9.28
C SER A 159 22.15 -2.92 10.33
N LYS A 160 22.52 -2.87 11.61
CA LYS A 160 21.60 -3.21 12.70
C LYS A 160 20.63 -2.05 12.97
N PRO A 161 19.32 -2.30 13.14
CA PRO A 161 18.39 -1.25 13.56
C PRO A 161 18.84 -0.58 14.87
N SER A 162 19.05 0.73 14.85
CA SER A 162 19.33 1.55 16.05
C SER A 162 18.89 3.00 15.82
N SER A 163 18.63 3.75 16.90
CA SER A 163 18.31 5.18 16.78
C SER A 163 19.44 5.97 16.12
N GLU A 164 20.70 5.67 16.46
CA GLU A 164 21.87 6.33 15.85
C GLU A 164 21.93 6.11 14.33
N LEU A 165 21.64 4.88 13.86
CA LEU A 165 21.59 4.59 12.43
C LEU A 165 20.44 5.35 11.76
N ILE A 166 19.24 5.33 12.36
CA ILE A 166 18.07 6.02 11.83
C ILE A 166 18.34 7.52 11.75
N GLU A 167 18.90 8.11 12.80
CA GLU A 167 19.28 9.51 12.84
C GLU A 167 20.30 9.83 11.76
N LYS A 168 21.38 9.05 11.63
CA LYS A 168 22.42 9.34 10.66
C LYS A 168 21.97 9.12 9.21
N LEU A 169 21.63 7.89 8.84
CA LEU A 169 21.24 7.54 7.47
C LEU A 169 19.96 8.26 7.06
N GLY A 170 18.98 8.36 7.96
CA GLY A 170 17.74 9.06 7.69
C GLY A 170 17.97 10.55 7.39
N SER A 171 18.84 11.22 8.15
CA SER A 171 19.21 12.62 7.89
C SER A 171 19.90 12.81 6.55
N GLU A 172 20.79 11.88 6.16
CA GLU A 172 21.53 11.95 4.90
C GLU A 172 20.58 11.83 3.70
N ILE A 173 19.65 10.86 3.72
CA ILE A 173 18.64 10.69 2.65
C ILE A 173 17.68 11.87 2.61
N ASN A 174 17.18 12.30 3.76
CA ASN A 174 16.25 13.42 3.83
C ASN A 174 16.92 14.72 3.35
N SER A 175 18.20 14.91 3.68
CA SER A 175 18.95 16.09 3.23
C SER A 175 19.09 16.13 1.72
N TYR A 176 19.39 14.99 1.09
CA TYR A 176 19.43 14.87 -0.37
C TYR A 176 18.07 15.19 -1.00
N ALA A 177 17.00 14.54 -0.52
CA ALA A 177 15.65 14.74 -1.06
C ALA A 177 15.18 16.21 -1.00
N LEU A 178 15.45 16.90 0.11
CA LEU A 178 15.09 18.32 0.27
C LEU A 178 16.00 19.25 -0.54
N GLU A 179 17.29 18.94 -0.63
CA GLU A 179 18.22 19.70 -1.47
C GLU A 179 17.86 19.61 -2.96
N MET A 180 17.35 18.48 -3.44
CA MET A 180 16.90 18.37 -4.83
C MET A 180 15.73 19.32 -5.14
N TYR A 181 14.79 19.52 -4.22
CA TYR A 181 13.75 20.54 -4.40
C TYR A 181 14.31 21.97 -4.38
N GLU A 182 15.29 22.26 -3.52
CA GLU A 182 15.92 23.58 -3.45
C GLU A 182 16.78 23.89 -4.69
N ARG A 183 17.49 22.89 -5.20
CA ARG A 183 18.40 23.02 -6.34
C ARG A 183 17.67 23.03 -7.68
N TYR A 184 16.55 22.31 -7.79
CA TYR A 184 15.77 22.20 -9.02
C TYR A 184 14.36 22.78 -8.82
N PRO A 185 14.17 24.09 -9.09
CA PRO A 185 12.87 24.75 -8.94
C PRO A 185 11.74 24.07 -9.71
N ALA A 186 12.02 23.45 -10.86
CA ALA A 186 11.04 22.68 -11.63
C ALA A 186 10.48 21.47 -10.85
N ALA A 187 11.30 20.80 -10.03
CA ALA A 187 10.83 19.72 -9.15
C ALA A 187 9.94 20.28 -8.03
N MET A 188 10.29 21.45 -7.48
CA MET A 188 9.46 22.14 -6.50
C MET A 188 8.13 22.63 -7.09
N GLU A 189 8.11 23.00 -8.37
CA GLU A 189 6.90 23.38 -9.10
C GLU A 189 6.01 22.17 -9.42
N ALA A 190 6.60 21.06 -9.87
CA ALA A 190 5.88 19.81 -10.08
C ALA A 190 5.21 19.32 -8.77
N HIS A 191 5.96 19.36 -7.66
CA HIS A 191 5.43 19.11 -6.31
C HIS A 191 5.17 20.42 -5.56
N PHE A 192 4.29 21.26 -6.13
CA PHE A 192 3.95 22.57 -5.58
C PHE A 192 3.37 22.49 -4.16
N GLY A 193 2.66 21.42 -3.82
CA GLY A 193 2.09 21.18 -2.50
C GLY A 193 3.13 20.71 -1.50
N GLY A 194 3.18 21.35 -0.33
CA GLY A 194 4.10 20.94 0.75
C GLY A 194 3.96 19.47 1.16
N SER A 195 2.71 18.97 1.21
CA SER A 195 2.42 17.58 1.53
C SER A 195 3.05 16.61 0.53
N GLN A 196 3.03 16.92 -0.77
CA GLN A 196 3.64 16.07 -1.80
C GLN A 196 5.15 15.93 -1.57
N ARG A 197 5.83 17.05 -1.29
CA ARG A 197 7.26 17.06 -0.98
C ARG A 197 7.56 16.30 0.31
N ALA A 198 6.73 16.48 1.34
CA ALA A 198 6.86 15.78 2.60
C ALA A 198 6.70 14.26 2.43
N THR A 199 5.66 13.81 1.70
CA THR A 199 5.43 12.39 1.36
C THR A 199 6.65 11.80 0.67
N VAL A 200 7.15 12.48 -0.37
CA VAL A 200 8.23 11.94 -1.22
C VAL A 200 9.56 11.90 -0.47
N ALA A 201 9.93 12.95 0.25
CA ALA A 201 11.16 12.96 1.05
C ALA A 201 11.12 11.89 2.16
N ALA A 202 9.99 11.76 2.87
CA ALA A 202 9.85 10.79 3.94
C ALA A 202 9.73 9.35 3.43
N ALA A 203 9.10 9.13 2.27
CA ALA A 203 9.04 7.82 1.62
C ALA A 203 10.44 7.32 1.26
N ALA A 204 11.24 8.13 0.56
CA ALA A 204 12.61 7.79 0.22
C ALA A 204 13.45 7.51 1.48
N THR A 205 13.32 8.35 2.50
CA THR A 205 14.03 8.20 3.78
C THR A 205 13.66 6.89 4.48
N GLY A 206 12.37 6.61 4.64
CA GLY A 206 11.91 5.40 5.31
C GLY A 206 12.22 4.12 4.54
N ILE A 207 12.09 4.14 3.21
CA ILE A 207 12.46 3.02 2.34
C ILE A 207 13.96 2.74 2.44
N GLY A 208 14.81 3.77 2.36
CA GLY A 208 16.26 3.61 2.49
C GLY A 208 16.68 3.05 3.86
N VAL A 209 16.14 3.59 4.96
CA VAL A 209 16.42 3.05 6.31
C VAL A 209 15.96 1.59 6.43
N ALA A 210 14.80 1.23 5.86
CA ALA A 210 14.34 -0.15 5.84
C ALA A 210 15.25 -1.07 4.99
N PHE A 211 15.77 -0.60 3.85
CA PHE A 211 16.73 -1.35 3.04
C PHE A 211 18.05 -1.61 3.78
N ALA A 212 18.60 -0.61 4.46
CA ALA A 212 19.85 -0.77 5.21
C ALA A 212 19.71 -1.77 6.36
N THR A 213 18.54 -1.77 7.02
CA THR A 213 18.30 -2.51 8.25
C THR A 213 17.62 -3.86 8.07
N GLY A 214 16.89 -4.06 6.97
CA GLY A 214 15.98 -5.19 6.83
C GLY A 214 14.84 -5.18 7.86
N ASN A 215 14.40 -3.99 8.32
CA ASN A 215 13.33 -3.85 9.31
C ASN A 215 12.37 -2.67 9.01
N ALA A 216 11.07 -2.95 8.87
CA ALA A 216 10.08 -1.94 8.51
C ALA A 216 9.82 -0.92 9.64
N ASN A 217 9.90 -1.33 10.92
CA ASN A 217 9.77 -0.41 12.05
C ASN A 217 10.94 0.58 12.11
N ALA A 218 12.16 0.18 11.73
CA ALA A 218 13.26 1.13 11.57
C ALA A 218 12.95 2.12 10.43
N GLY A 219 12.46 1.62 9.30
CA GLY A 219 12.03 2.45 8.17
C GLY A 219 10.98 3.49 8.54
N VAL A 220 9.91 3.11 9.25
CA VAL A 220 8.86 4.07 9.62
C VAL A 220 9.35 5.12 10.64
N ASN A 221 10.34 4.80 11.47
CA ASN A 221 11.00 5.83 12.28
C ASN A 221 11.85 6.79 11.43
N GLY A 222 12.49 6.29 10.36
CA GLY A 222 13.16 7.14 9.36
C GLY A 222 12.20 8.10 8.67
N TRP A 223 10.97 7.65 8.36
CA TRP A 223 9.89 8.51 7.88
C TRP A 223 9.57 9.64 8.87
N TYR A 224 9.35 9.33 10.15
CA TYR A 224 9.00 10.35 11.14
C TYR A 224 10.12 11.35 11.38
N LEU A 225 11.38 10.89 11.41
CA LEU A 225 12.53 11.77 11.49
C LEU A 225 12.58 12.74 10.29
N SER A 226 12.36 12.23 9.07
CA SER A 226 12.33 13.06 7.85
C SER A 226 11.28 14.17 7.97
N MET A 227 10.10 13.87 8.48
CA MET A 227 9.02 14.86 8.67
C MET A 227 9.43 15.97 9.64
N TYR A 228 10.04 15.63 10.78
CA TYR A 228 10.50 16.63 11.74
C TYR A 228 11.57 17.53 11.14
N GLN A 229 12.58 16.94 10.51
CA GLN A 229 13.68 17.67 9.90
C GLN A 229 13.23 18.55 8.72
N HIS A 230 12.27 18.08 7.92
CA HIS A 230 11.69 18.87 6.84
C HIS A 230 11.01 20.12 7.40
N ARG A 231 10.18 19.95 8.44
CA ARG A 231 9.51 21.08 9.11
C ARG A 231 10.52 22.11 9.62
N GLU A 232 11.58 21.66 10.30
CA GLU A 232 12.60 22.56 10.84
C GLU A 232 13.46 23.21 9.74
N ARG A 233 13.82 22.49 8.67
CA ARG A 233 14.64 23.03 7.56
C ARG A 233 13.90 24.09 6.76
N LEU A 234 12.63 23.88 6.44
CA LEU A 234 11.89 24.74 5.52
C LEU A 234 10.88 25.66 6.20
N GLY A 235 10.68 25.55 7.51
CA GLY A 235 9.65 26.29 8.26
C GLY A 235 8.21 25.97 7.82
N ARG A 236 8.02 24.84 7.13
CA ARG A 236 6.74 24.34 6.61
C ARG A 236 6.81 22.84 6.37
N LEU A 237 5.65 22.19 6.28
CA LEU A 237 5.54 20.77 5.95
C LEU A 237 4.40 20.52 4.95
N GLY A 238 3.21 20.11 5.43
CA GLY A 238 2.05 19.79 4.59
C GLY A 238 0.83 20.68 4.86
N PHE A 239 -0.34 20.18 4.44
CA PHE A 239 -1.63 20.83 4.70
C PHE A 239 -2.00 20.81 6.19
N TYR A 240 -3.07 21.51 6.56
CA TYR A 240 -3.55 21.52 7.95
C TYR A 240 -3.97 20.12 8.43
N GLY A 241 -3.20 19.57 9.37
CA GLY A 241 -3.43 18.25 9.95
C GLY A 241 -2.68 17.13 9.24
N TYR A 242 -1.86 17.45 8.23
CA TYR A 242 -0.99 16.49 7.55
C TYR A 242 -0.15 15.70 8.55
N ASP A 243 0.44 16.39 9.53
CA ASP A 243 1.39 15.85 10.50
C ASP A 243 0.76 15.30 11.78
N LEU A 244 -0.56 15.02 11.79
CA LEU A 244 -1.20 14.37 12.94
C LEU A 244 -0.49 13.06 13.28
N GLN A 245 -0.33 12.19 12.29
CA GLN A 245 0.34 10.91 12.47
C GLN A 245 1.85 11.04 12.63
N ASP A 246 2.44 12.08 12.04
CA ASP A 246 3.88 12.28 12.12
C ASP A 246 4.29 12.75 13.51
N ASN A 247 3.51 13.61 14.18
CA ASN A 247 3.76 13.99 15.57
C ASN A 247 3.46 12.85 16.58
N CYS A 248 2.49 11.97 16.29
CA CYS A 248 2.26 10.76 17.09
C CYS A 248 3.27 9.64 16.80
N GLY A 249 3.93 9.69 15.65
CA GLY A 249 4.63 8.56 15.04
C GLY A 249 5.76 7.99 15.87
N ALA A 250 6.69 8.84 16.31
CA ALA A 250 7.85 8.41 17.09
C ALA A 250 7.44 7.72 18.40
N ALA A 251 6.44 8.26 19.11
CA ALA A 251 5.93 7.67 20.35
C ALA A 251 5.25 6.30 20.11
N ASN A 252 4.49 6.18 19.01
CA ASN A 252 3.71 4.97 18.72
C ASN A 252 4.47 3.91 17.92
N SER A 253 5.65 4.21 17.37
CA SER A 253 6.38 3.27 16.51
C SER A 253 6.82 1.99 17.25
N PHE A 254 7.24 2.14 18.51
CA PHE A 254 7.64 1.03 19.40
C PHE A 254 6.74 0.90 20.63
N SER A 255 5.59 1.58 20.65
CA SER A 255 4.59 1.35 21.69
C SER A 255 4.14 -0.12 21.64
N TYR A 256 3.70 -0.63 22.78
CA TYR A 256 3.07 -1.95 22.93
C TYR A 256 1.66 -1.82 23.54
N ARG A 257 1.15 -0.58 23.65
CA ARG A 257 -0.18 -0.30 24.19
C ARG A 257 -1.27 -0.64 23.18
N SER A 258 -2.48 -0.81 23.70
CA SER A 258 -3.69 -1.30 23.02
C SER A 258 -3.83 -0.93 21.55
N ASP A 259 -3.84 0.37 21.26
CA ASP A 259 -4.21 0.95 19.97
C ASP A 259 -3.07 1.81 19.39
N GLU A 260 -1.87 1.63 19.91
CA GLU A 260 -0.65 2.32 19.49
C GLU A 260 0.40 1.37 18.94
N GLY A 261 0.55 0.20 19.57
CA GLY A 261 1.62 -0.73 19.30
C GLY A 261 1.26 -1.76 18.25
N LEU A 262 1.91 -1.71 17.08
CA LEU A 262 1.74 -2.72 16.05
C LEU A 262 2.96 -2.78 15.11
N PRO A 263 3.45 -3.96 14.70
CA PRO A 263 4.43 -4.10 13.61
C PRO A 263 3.94 -3.38 12.35
N HIS A 264 4.86 -2.73 11.64
CA HIS A 264 4.49 -1.82 10.54
C HIS A 264 3.69 -2.51 9.43
N GLU A 265 4.04 -3.75 9.10
CA GLU A 265 3.38 -4.58 8.07
C GLU A 265 1.90 -4.84 8.40
N LEU A 266 1.54 -4.87 9.69
CA LEU A 266 0.18 -5.10 10.18
C LEU A 266 -0.63 -3.82 10.37
N ARG A 267 0.02 -2.65 10.31
CA ARG A 267 -0.68 -1.36 10.29
C ARG A 267 -1.42 -1.21 8.97
N GLY A 268 -2.30 -0.21 8.90
CA GLY A 268 -3.08 0.08 7.71
C GLY A 268 -3.93 1.33 7.91
N PRO A 269 -4.85 1.63 6.98
CA PRO A 269 -5.70 2.82 7.06
C PRO A 269 -6.65 2.84 8.26
N ASN A 270 -6.78 1.75 9.01
CA ASN A 270 -7.57 1.73 10.24
C ASN A 270 -6.72 1.87 11.53
N PHE A 271 -5.39 1.89 11.44
CA PHE A 271 -4.54 2.23 12.58
C PHE A 271 -4.87 3.66 13.03
N PRO A 272 -5.10 3.96 14.32
CA PRO A 272 -5.83 5.17 14.74
C PRO A 272 -5.26 6.47 14.18
N ASN A 273 -3.94 6.65 14.19
CA ASN A 273 -3.32 7.87 13.68
C ASN A 273 -3.39 8.00 12.15
N TYR A 274 -3.51 6.88 11.42
CA TYR A 274 -3.38 6.83 9.97
C TYR A 274 -4.73 6.97 9.23
N ALA A 275 -5.83 7.12 9.98
CA ALA A 275 -7.16 6.91 9.44
C ALA A 275 -7.77 8.07 8.65
N MET A 276 -7.01 9.13 8.37
CA MET A 276 -7.58 10.41 7.91
C MET A 276 -6.81 11.12 6.80
N ASN A 277 -5.47 11.02 6.76
CA ASN A 277 -4.66 11.97 6.01
C ASN A 277 -4.00 11.32 4.78
N VAL A 278 -4.01 12.06 3.67
CA VAL A 278 -3.32 11.72 2.42
C VAL A 278 -1.82 11.95 2.51
N GLY A 279 -1.05 11.30 1.64
CA GLY A 279 0.39 11.50 1.55
C GLY A 279 1.21 10.70 2.56
N HIS A 280 0.64 9.60 3.08
CA HIS A 280 1.32 8.74 4.06
C HIS A 280 1.17 7.26 3.71
N LEU A 281 -0.06 6.82 3.50
CA LEU A 281 -0.40 5.40 3.35
C LEU A 281 0.33 4.72 2.18
N SER A 282 0.57 5.48 1.10
CA SER A 282 1.37 5.04 -0.04
C SER A 282 2.83 4.78 0.34
N GLY A 283 3.50 5.76 0.94
CA GLY A 283 4.87 5.65 1.44
C GLY A 283 5.03 4.53 2.46
N TYR A 284 4.08 4.39 3.39
CA TYR A 284 4.08 3.30 4.38
C TYR A 284 4.00 1.92 3.74
N THR A 285 3.24 1.76 2.66
CA THR A 285 3.20 0.49 1.93
C THR A 285 4.55 0.19 1.27
N GLY A 286 5.21 1.21 0.71
CA GLY A 286 6.59 1.10 0.22
C GLY A 286 7.60 0.69 1.30
N ILE A 287 7.48 1.28 2.49
CA ILE A 287 8.30 0.95 3.67
C ILE A 287 8.04 -0.48 4.14
N ALA A 288 6.79 -0.94 4.10
CA ALA A 288 6.47 -2.33 4.43
C ALA A 288 7.10 -3.30 3.42
N MET A 289 7.13 -2.98 2.12
CA MET A 289 7.78 -3.81 1.10
C MET A 289 9.31 -3.81 1.21
N ALA A 290 9.91 -2.65 1.51
CA ALA A 290 11.34 -2.41 1.40
C ALA A 290 12.25 -3.46 2.07
N PRO A 291 12.10 -3.77 3.37
CA PRO A 291 13.02 -4.67 4.03
C PRO A 291 12.91 -6.09 3.47
N HIS A 292 11.70 -6.54 3.13
CA HIS A 292 11.46 -7.87 2.59
C HIS A 292 12.02 -8.02 1.17
N ALA A 293 11.83 -7.01 0.32
CA ALA A 293 12.43 -7.00 -1.01
C ALA A 293 13.96 -7.02 -0.93
N ALA A 294 14.56 -6.23 -0.05
CA ALA A 294 16.01 -6.22 0.18
C ALA A 294 16.57 -7.53 0.74
N ARG A 295 15.78 -8.24 1.57
CA ARG A 295 16.11 -9.56 2.11
C ARG A 295 15.96 -10.70 1.09
N GLY A 296 15.25 -10.46 -0.01
CA GLY A 296 14.83 -11.52 -0.94
C GLY A 296 13.70 -12.38 -0.37
N ASP A 297 12.92 -11.88 0.57
CA ASP A 297 11.76 -12.59 1.10
C ASP A 297 10.67 -12.69 0.01
N ALA A 298 10.01 -13.84 -0.09
CA ALA A 298 9.02 -14.08 -1.14
C ALA A 298 7.71 -13.29 -0.95
N TYR A 299 7.42 -12.86 0.27
CA TYR A 299 6.20 -12.14 0.68
C TYR A 299 6.51 -11.23 1.88
N VAL A 300 5.60 -10.30 2.17
CA VAL A 300 5.70 -9.33 3.27
C VAL A 300 4.93 -9.80 4.50
N CYS A 301 3.63 -10.07 4.36
CA CYS A 301 2.76 -10.39 5.48
C CYS A 301 2.01 -11.72 5.33
N ASN A 302 1.51 -12.03 4.13
CA ASN A 302 0.66 -13.19 3.88
C ASN A 302 1.03 -13.89 2.56
N PRO A 303 1.61 -15.10 2.60
CA PRO A 303 2.02 -15.83 1.41
C PRO A 303 0.83 -16.26 0.53
N LEU A 304 -0.36 -16.44 1.13
CA LEU A 304 -1.57 -16.80 0.37
C LEU A 304 -1.99 -15.63 -0.54
N ILE A 305 -1.91 -14.39 -0.03
CA ILE A 305 -2.20 -13.18 -0.82
C ILE A 305 -1.17 -13.03 -1.94
N LYS A 306 0.12 -13.20 -1.63
CA LYS A 306 1.18 -13.12 -2.65
C LYS A 306 0.90 -14.04 -3.84
N ILE A 307 0.59 -15.31 -3.55
CA ILE A 307 0.28 -16.32 -4.58
C ILE A 307 -1.04 -15.99 -5.28
N ALA A 308 -2.05 -15.51 -4.55
CA ALA A 308 -3.36 -15.18 -5.11
C ALA A 308 -3.31 -14.06 -6.15
N PHE A 309 -2.32 -13.18 -6.12
CA PHE A 309 -2.11 -12.13 -7.12
C PHE A 309 -1.10 -12.53 -8.22
N ALA A 310 -0.46 -13.71 -8.11
CA ALA A 310 0.41 -14.28 -9.14
C ALA A 310 -0.39 -14.97 -10.25
N ASP A 311 -1.42 -14.31 -10.78
CA ASP A 311 -2.37 -14.86 -11.73
C ASP A 311 -2.42 -14.01 -13.00
N LYS A 312 -2.02 -14.61 -14.13
CA LYS A 312 -2.01 -13.93 -15.44
C LYS A 312 -3.41 -13.67 -16.00
N ASN A 313 -4.45 -14.27 -15.42
CA ASN A 313 -5.83 -14.05 -15.84
C ASN A 313 -6.46 -12.81 -15.17
N LEU A 314 -5.75 -12.14 -14.26
CA LEU A 314 -6.19 -10.85 -13.73
C LEU A 314 -6.18 -9.80 -14.85
N PRO A 315 -7.22 -8.94 -14.94
CA PRO A 315 -7.29 -7.91 -15.98
C PRO A 315 -6.27 -6.78 -15.78
N PHE A 316 -5.76 -6.61 -14.56
CA PHE A 316 -4.76 -5.62 -14.19
C PHE A 316 -3.42 -6.33 -13.91
N ASP A 317 -2.33 -5.84 -14.52
CA ASP A 317 -1.00 -6.39 -14.31
C ASP A 317 -0.34 -5.85 -13.03
N PHE A 318 -0.46 -6.61 -11.95
CA PHE A 318 0.14 -6.28 -10.65
C PHE A 318 1.68 -6.35 -10.63
N ALA A 319 2.35 -6.75 -11.72
CA ALA A 319 3.81 -6.71 -11.82
C ALA A 319 4.36 -5.40 -12.40
N ASN A 320 3.50 -4.62 -13.08
CA ASN A 320 3.86 -3.38 -13.79
C ASN A 320 2.77 -2.31 -13.57
N ILE A 321 2.56 -1.90 -12.32
CA ILE A 321 1.45 -1.06 -11.87
C ILE A 321 1.48 0.32 -12.53
N THR A 322 2.62 1.00 -12.53
CA THR A 322 2.74 2.34 -13.15
C THR A 322 2.53 2.28 -14.67
N LYS A 323 2.92 1.17 -15.31
CA LYS A 323 2.62 0.93 -16.73
C LYS A 323 1.12 0.77 -16.97
N GLU A 324 0.42 0.02 -16.13
CA GLU A 324 -1.05 -0.13 -16.23
C GLU A 324 -1.76 1.21 -15.99
N PHE A 325 -1.26 2.03 -15.07
CA PHE A 325 -1.77 3.40 -14.88
C PHE A 325 -1.58 4.24 -16.15
N GLY A 326 -0.40 4.17 -16.78
CA GLY A 326 -0.14 4.83 -18.06
C GLY A 326 -1.11 4.39 -19.16
N ARG A 327 -1.34 3.08 -19.30
CA ARG A 327 -2.34 2.52 -20.24
C ARG A 327 -3.75 3.04 -19.94
N GLY A 328 -4.11 3.14 -18.66
CA GLY A 328 -5.38 3.73 -18.23
C GLY A 328 -5.52 5.20 -18.65
N CYS A 329 -4.47 6.01 -18.43
CA CYS A 329 -4.42 7.41 -18.84
C CYS A 329 -4.55 7.59 -20.36
N LEU A 330 -3.94 6.69 -21.14
CA LEU A 330 -4.06 6.65 -22.61
C LEU A 330 -5.39 6.08 -23.11
N ARG A 331 -6.27 5.60 -22.21
CA ARG A 331 -7.54 4.93 -22.52
C ARG A 331 -7.36 3.63 -23.31
N GLU A 332 -6.24 2.94 -23.10
CA GLU A 332 -5.88 1.66 -23.71
C GLU A 332 -6.14 0.45 -22.78
N PHE A 333 -6.53 0.72 -21.54
CA PHE A 333 -6.95 -0.31 -20.60
C PHE A 333 -8.41 -0.71 -20.85
N VAL A 334 -8.70 -2.01 -20.93
CA VAL A 334 -10.05 -2.55 -21.12
C VAL A 334 -10.56 -3.09 -19.79
N PRO A 335 -11.49 -2.40 -19.10
CA PRO A 335 -11.99 -2.86 -17.82
C PRO A 335 -12.98 -4.00 -17.95
N MET A 336 -13.06 -4.82 -16.90
CA MET A 336 -14.10 -5.82 -16.74
C MET A 336 -15.37 -5.21 -16.10
N GLY A 337 -16.54 -5.79 -16.41
CA GLY A 337 -17.81 -5.41 -15.78
C GLY A 337 -18.62 -4.35 -16.53
N GLU A 338 -18.26 -4.04 -17.77
CA GLU A 338 -19.06 -3.19 -18.65
C GLU A 338 -20.42 -3.81 -18.99
N ARG A 339 -21.40 -2.95 -19.30
CA ARG A 339 -22.80 -3.34 -19.56
C ARG A 339 -23.21 -3.20 -21.02
N SER A 340 -22.26 -2.96 -21.93
CA SER A 340 -22.53 -2.75 -23.35
C SER A 340 -23.32 -3.90 -23.99
N ALA A 341 -23.14 -5.14 -23.53
CA ALA A 341 -23.86 -6.31 -24.02
C ALA A 341 -25.39 -6.29 -23.75
N ILE A 342 -25.85 -5.48 -22.79
CA ILE A 342 -27.27 -5.40 -22.37
C ILE A 342 -27.84 -3.99 -22.53
N ILE A 343 -27.12 -3.09 -23.20
CA ILE A 343 -27.56 -1.73 -23.49
C ILE A 343 -27.65 -1.61 -25.03
N PRO A 344 -28.77 -1.09 -25.58
CA PRO A 344 -28.88 -0.87 -27.01
C PRO A 344 -27.70 -0.05 -27.57
N ALA A 345 -27.29 -0.36 -28.80
CA ALA A 345 -26.33 0.48 -29.51
C ALA A 345 -26.84 1.93 -29.55
N LYS A 346 -25.99 2.88 -29.17
CA LYS A 346 -26.27 4.31 -29.27
C LYS A 346 -26.01 4.82 -30.68
#